data_AF-A0A1G0M6T7-F1
#
_entry.id   AF-A0A1G0M6T7-F1
#
_cell.length_a   1.000
_cell.length_b   1.000
_cell.length_c   1.000
_cell.angle_alpha   90.00
_cell.angle_beta   90.00
_cell.angle_gamma   90.00
#
_symmetry.space_group_name_H-M   'P 1'
#
loop_
_entity.id
_entity.type
_entity.pdbx_description
1 polymer ?
#
loop_
_entity_poly.entity_id
_entity_poly.type
_entity_poly.pdbx_seq_one_letter_code
_entity_poly.pdbx_strand_id
1 'polypeptide(L)'
;MKRILMTLLLLSCIFSVPGLTLAATYSYKELVPPGWSWAEAKRINNNGAAVGWGGLDGATSKGFLYDGSSYTDILPTGWQFVGEALDINDGGAVVGFGGLGDGSDGATKGFSYEGGTFTDTDIQPAGWSHVNVHGISNSGAVVGWGWDVAVTTGFLYNGGAYTAVLPPGWLGAETEGMNNKGAVVGWGNDSAGMVKGFLYSGAAYTALLPAGWSEAHAMSINDSGAVVGFGQDGTGTTKGFLYDGTSYTDILPTGWSSAYALSINNNGAVVGWGVNGAGKTKGFLYNGATYADILPTGWSSAYAYDINDNGAVVGSGYDGAGIKKGFIATPDNDGDGVGDSSDNCPGVPNPLQRNNDGDLYGNLCDNCPSVANDDQADNDNDGLGDACDNDDDNDGVADVSDNCQFVSNSSQVDFDGDGQGDACDGDDDGDGVDDNFDQCPGTAANVIVDFTGCSCAQLVDMAVPCSAAWNSHGDYVSEVAKAVRACLLTEDEKGQIIAERAQRGCGKKEKIRGLAAP
;
A
#
# COMPACT_ATOMS: atom_id res chain seq x y z
N MET A 1 11.92 -32.76 -40.87
CA MET A 1 11.27 -31.57 -41.46
C MET A 1 9.76 -31.81 -41.56
N LYS A 2 9.02 -31.50 -40.48
CA LYS A 2 7.56 -31.48 -40.44
C LYS A 2 7.15 -30.08 -39.96
N ARG A 3 6.30 -29.44 -40.76
CA ARG A 3 5.69 -28.12 -40.54
C ARG A 3 4.62 -28.23 -39.46
N ILE A 4 4.59 -27.33 -38.49
CA ILE A 4 3.35 -26.81 -37.91
C ILE A 4 3.51 -25.29 -37.75
N LEU A 5 2.57 -24.60 -38.36
CA LEU A 5 2.34 -23.16 -38.40
C LEU A 5 1.72 -22.77 -37.05
N MET A 6 2.32 -21.84 -36.30
CA MET A 6 1.70 -21.26 -35.11
C MET A 6 1.40 -19.78 -35.37
N THR A 7 0.12 -19.52 -35.52
CA THR A 7 -0.51 -18.24 -35.81
C THR A 7 -0.69 -17.46 -34.51
N LEU A 8 -0.41 -16.15 -34.59
CA LEU A 8 -0.91 -15.03 -33.78
C LEU A 8 -1.68 -15.36 -32.47
N LEU A 9 -1.06 -15.04 -31.34
CA LEU A 9 -1.76 -14.39 -30.22
C LEU A 9 -0.83 -13.30 -29.68
N LEU A 10 -0.99 -12.08 -30.19
CA LEU A 10 -0.58 -10.88 -29.47
C LEU A 10 -1.58 -10.73 -28.32
N LEU A 11 -1.25 -11.31 -27.18
CA LEU A 11 -1.91 -10.99 -25.93
C LEU A 11 -1.45 -9.57 -25.59
N SER A 12 -2.35 -8.60 -25.76
CA SER A 12 -2.21 -7.28 -25.15
C SER A 12 -2.01 -7.49 -23.66
N CYS A 13 -0.79 -7.25 -23.16
CA CYS A 13 -0.56 -6.97 -21.75
C CYS A 13 -1.34 -5.71 -21.39
N ILE A 14 -2.62 -5.89 -21.06
CA ILE A 14 -3.31 -4.98 -20.16
C ILE A 14 -2.54 -5.13 -18.85
N PHE A 15 -1.73 -4.13 -18.53
CA PHE A 15 -1.32 -3.89 -17.16
C PHE A 15 -2.61 -3.62 -16.38
N SER A 16 -3.29 -4.69 -15.94
CA SER A 16 -4.12 -4.60 -14.74
C SER A 16 -3.12 -4.45 -13.62
N VAL A 17 -2.88 -3.22 -13.20
CA VAL A 17 -2.28 -2.97 -11.89
C VAL A 17 -3.28 -3.56 -10.88
N PRO A 18 -2.94 -4.64 -10.15
CA PRO A 18 -3.72 -4.99 -8.98
C PRO A 18 -3.34 -3.95 -7.92
N GLY A 19 -4.28 -3.10 -7.50
CA GLY A 19 -3.93 -2.09 -6.50
C GLY A 19 -5.03 -1.17 -6.03
N LEU A 20 -6.07 -0.93 -6.84
CA LEU A 20 -7.30 -0.31 -6.36
C LEU A 20 -8.49 -1.11 -6.87
N THR A 21 -8.88 -2.15 -6.12
CA THR A 21 -10.31 -2.44 -6.04
C THR A 21 -10.94 -1.17 -5.50
N LEU A 22 -11.85 -0.57 -6.25
CA LEU A 22 -12.64 0.54 -5.73
C LEU A 22 -13.23 0.07 -4.40
N ALA A 23 -12.96 0.77 -3.30
CA ALA A 23 -13.66 0.50 -2.05
C ALA A 23 -15.15 0.47 -2.35
N ALA A 24 -15.83 -0.59 -1.91
CA ALA A 24 -17.25 -0.77 -2.19
C ALA A 24 -18.06 0.42 -1.63
N THR A 25 -17.51 1.07 -0.61
CA THR A 25 -18.10 2.18 0.13
C THR A 25 -17.03 3.18 0.59
N TYR A 26 -17.50 4.35 1.02
CA TYR A 26 -16.69 5.42 1.60
C TYR A 26 -17.32 5.82 2.93
N SER A 27 -16.49 5.98 3.95
CA SER A 27 -16.87 6.65 5.19
C SER A 27 -16.68 8.16 5.03
N TYR A 28 -17.55 8.95 5.66
CA TYR A 28 -17.59 10.40 5.49
C TYR A 28 -17.50 11.11 6.83
N LYS A 29 -16.56 12.05 6.93
CA LYS A 29 -16.45 12.97 8.07
C LYS A 29 -16.64 14.40 7.60
N GLU A 30 -17.55 15.12 8.26
CA GLU A 30 -17.73 16.56 8.01
C GLU A 30 -16.50 17.33 8.52
N LEU A 31 -15.96 18.19 7.66
CA LEU A 31 -14.85 19.09 7.97
C LEU A 31 -15.39 20.51 8.14
N VAL A 32 -15.94 20.79 9.33
CA VAL A 32 -16.40 22.11 9.74
C VAL A 32 -15.75 22.44 11.09
N PRO A 33 -14.85 23.44 11.15
CA PRO A 33 -14.22 23.83 12.40
C PRO A 33 -15.26 24.19 13.48
N PRO A 34 -14.98 23.89 14.77
CA PRO A 34 -15.91 24.18 15.85
C PRO A 34 -16.32 25.66 15.89
N GLY A 35 -17.64 25.91 15.87
CA GLY A 35 -18.20 27.26 15.92
C GLY A 35 -18.32 27.97 14.57
N TRP A 36 -18.04 27.29 13.44
CA TRP A 36 -18.28 27.83 12.10
C TRP A 36 -19.67 27.43 11.58
N SER A 37 -20.28 28.24 10.72
CA SER A 37 -21.56 27.92 10.08
C SER A 37 -21.39 27.23 8.73
N TRP A 38 -20.22 27.35 8.11
CA TRP A 38 -19.89 26.69 6.85
C TRP A 38 -18.38 26.54 6.67
N ALA A 39 -17.97 25.59 5.83
CA ALA A 39 -16.58 25.37 5.44
C ALA A 39 -16.48 24.69 4.07
N GLU A 40 -15.30 24.77 3.46
CA GLU A 40 -14.86 24.01 2.30
C GLU A 40 -13.49 23.39 2.57
N ALA A 41 -13.36 22.07 2.44
CA ALA A 41 -12.05 21.41 2.42
C ALA A 41 -11.57 21.35 0.98
N LYS A 42 -10.38 21.90 0.69
CA LYS A 42 -9.88 22.09 -0.68
C LYS A 42 -8.79 21.11 -1.08
N ARG A 43 -7.89 20.75 -0.16
CA ARG A 43 -6.73 19.89 -0.44
C ARG A 43 -6.40 18.98 0.72
N ILE A 44 -5.73 17.86 0.43
CA ILE A 44 -5.34 16.83 1.38
C ILE A 44 -3.94 16.31 1.06
N ASN A 45 -3.12 16.08 2.10
CA ASN A 45 -1.81 15.44 1.92
C ASN A 45 -1.85 13.93 2.21
N ASN A 46 -0.74 13.22 1.98
CA ASN A 46 -0.66 11.78 2.19
C ASN A 46 -0.69 11.35 3.66
N ASN A 47 -0.52 12.28 4.60
CA ASN A 47 -0.70 12.04 6.04
C ASN A 47 -2.17 12.19 6.49
N GLY A 48 -3.09 12.50 5.56
CA GLY A 48 -4.51 12.70 5.86
C GLY A 48 -4.85 14.08 6.45
N ALA A 49 -3.88 15.01 6.49
CA ALA A 49 -4.15 16.38 6.89
C ALA A 49 -4.82 17.14 5.74
N ALA A 50 -5.86 17.90 6.05
CA ALA A 50 -6.68 18.61 5.07
C ALA A 50 -6.70 20.11 5.35
N VAL A 51 -6.66 20.91 4.29
CA VAL A 51 -6.76 22.37 4.39
C VAL A 51 -7.97 22.89 3.64
N GLY A 52 -8.43 24.06 4.06
CA GLY A 52 -9.60 24.67 3.47
C GLY A 52 -9.90 26.03 4.06
N TRP A 53 -11.12 26.51 3.86
CA TRP A 53 -11.55 27.83 4.33
C TRP A 53 -13.04 27.86 4.64
N GLY A 54 -13.47 28.89 5.36
CA GLY A 54 -14.86 29.05 5.79
C GLY A 54 -15.01 30.09 6.89
N GLY A 55 -16.13 30.04 7.61
CA GLY A 55 -16.34 30.93 8.74
C GLY A 55 -17.79 30.96 9.24
N LEU A 56 -18.15 32.10 9.83
CA LEU A 56 -19.50 32.42 10.27
C LEU A 56 -20.22 33.26 9.21
N ASP A 57 -21.54 33.09 9.11
CA ASP A 57 -22.37 33.85 8.19
C ASP A 57 -22.25 35.36 8.48
N GLY A 58 -21.89 36.14 7.45
CA GLY A 58 -21.70 37.58 7.57
C GLY A 58 -20.42 37.99 8.31
N ALA A 59 -19.58 37.04 8.72
CA ALA A 59 -18.25 37.29 9.23
C ALA A 59 -17.20 37.06 8.14
N THR A 60 -16.00 37.52 8.45
CA THR A 60 -14.84 37.36 7.58
C THR A 60 -14.34 35.92 7.57
N SER A 61 -14.02 35.39 6.38
CA SER A 61 -13.52 34.02 6.23
C SER A 61 -12.09 33.85 6.74
N LYS A 62 -11.77 32.61 7.13
CA LYS A 62 -10.44 32.18 7.54
C LYS A 62 -10.09 30.85 6.87
N GLY A 63 -8.79 30.59 6.75
CA GLY A 63 -8.30 29.25 6.41
C GLY A 63 -8.32 28.33 7.64
N PHE A 64 -8.33 27.03 7.42
CA PHE A 64 -8.11 26.03 8.45
C PHE A 64 -7.14 24.93 7.97
N LEU A 65 -6.46 24.33 8.93
CA LEU A 65 -5.76 23.05 8.80
C LEU A 65 -6.42 22.05 9.76
N TYR A 66 -6.78 20.89 9.25
CA TYR A 66 -7.23 19.74 10.01
C TYR A 66 -6.15 18.65 9.97
N ASP A 67 -5.64 18.23 11.13
CA ASP A 67 -4.50 17.30 11.23
C ASP A 67 -4.89 15.82 11.39
N GLY A 68 -6.17 15.49 11.22
CA GLY A 68 -6.72 14.17 11.54
C GLY A 68 -7.41 14.09 12.90
N SER A 69 -7.17 15.06 13.78
CA SER A 69 -7.74 15.09 15.15
C SER A 69 -8.22 16.47 15.59
N SER A 70 -7.52 17.53 15.16
CA SER A 70 -7.68 18.89 15.65
C SER A 70 -7.71 19.89 14.50
N TYR A 71 -8.21 21.10 14.79
CA TYR A 71 -8.28 22.21 13.83
C TYR A 71 -7.34 23.33 14.26
N THR A 72 -6.61 23.87 13.29
CA THR A 72 -5.79 25.08 13.45
C THR A 72 -6.33 26.17 12.53
N ASP A 73 -6.66 27.33 13.10
CA ASP A 73 -7.02 28.53 12.35
C ASP A 73 -5.78 29.04 11.59
N ILE A 74 -5.92 29.23 10.27
CA ILE A 74 -4.91 29.86 9.43
C ILE A 74 -5.37 31.29 9.14
N LEU A 75 -4.80 32.25 9.89
CA LEU A 75 -5.00 33.68 9.68
C LEU A 75 -3.71 34.44 10.02
N PRO A 76 -2.96 34.97 9.03
CA PRO A 76 -1.76 35.75 9.28
C PRO A 76 -2.05 36.99 10.16
N THR A 77 -1.08 37.38 10.99
CA THR A 77 -1.24 38.54 11.87
C THR A 77 -1.40 39.82 11.06
N GLY A 78 -2.43 40.62 11.39
CA GLY A 78 -2.71 41.89 10.71
C GLY A 78 -3.52 41.77 9.43
N TRP A 79 -3.84 40.55 8.98
CA TRP A 79 -4.77 40.33 7.87
C TRP A 79 -6.20 40.38 8.36
N GLN A 80 -7.08 40.95 7.54
CA GLN A 80 -8.50 40.99 7.87
C GLN A 80 -9.18 39.66 7.52
N PHE A 81 -8.72 38.98 6.46
CA PHE A 81 -9.23 37.69 6.02
C PHE A 81 -8.13 36.84 5.38
N VAL A 82 -8.25 35.53 5.51
CA VAL A 82 -7.64 34.60 4.55
C VAL A 82 -8.70 34.32 3.51
N GLY A 83 -8.33 34.57 2.25
CA GLY A 83 -9.18 34.27 1.12
C GLY A 83 -9.40 32.78 1.09
N GLU A 84 -8.33 32.02 0.88
CA GLU A 84 -8.39 30.57 0.72
C GLU A 84 -7.04 29.93 1.12
N ALA A 85 -7.05 28.90 1.99
CA ALA A 85 -5.93 27.96 2.10
C ALA A 85 -6.11 26.91 1.01
N LEU A 86 -5.19 26.87 0.06
CA LEU A 86 -5.39 26.24 -1.24
C LEU A 86 -4.51 25.04 -1.52
N ASP A 87 -3.43 24.82 -0.76
CA ASP A 87 -2.62 23.62 -0.92
C ASP A 87 -1.79 23.27 0.33
N ILE A 88 -1.45 22.00 0.46
CA ILE A 88 -0.68 21.45 1.57
C ILE A 88 0.29 20.38 1.06
N ASN A 89 1.55 20.42 1.49
CA ASN A 89 2.51 19.37 1.18
C ASN A 89 2.55 18.28 2.27
N ASP A 90 3.27 17.19 2.02
CA ASP A 90 3.40 16.07 2.98
C ASP A 90 4.21 16.44 4.23
N GLY A 91 4.99 17.52 4.17
CA GLY A 91 5.64 18.12 5.34
C GLY A 91 4.69 18.92 6.24
N GLY A 92 3.45 19.16 5.80
CA GLY A 92 2.45 19.95 6.52
C GLY A 92 2.54 21.46 6.30
N ALA A 93 3.39 21.91 5.36
CA ALA A 93 3.42 23.31 4.96
C ALA A 93 2.21 23.62 4.09
N VAL A 94 1.50 24.70 4.43
CA VAL A 94 0.26 25.14 3.78
C VAL A 94 0.53 26.41 2.99
N VAL A 95 -0.08 26.55 1.82
CA VAL A 95 -0.08 27.80 1.05
C VAL A 95 -1.48 28.26 0.71
N GLY A 96 -1.60 29.56 0.42
CA GLY A 96 -2.87 30.15 0.01
C GLY A 96 -2.72 31.64 -0.24
N PHE A 97 -3.86 32.34 -0.30
CA PHE A 97 -3.88 33.78 -0.48
C PHE A 97 -4.97 34.47 0.35
N GLY A 98 -4.89 35.79 0.45
CA GLY A 98 -5.85 36.63 1.18
C GLY A 98 -5.48 38.12 1.12
N GLY A 99 -6.08 38.93 1.98
CA GLY A 99 -6.03 40.39 1.88
C GLY A 99 -5.70 41.12 3.19
N LEU A 100 -5.06 42.29 3.02
CA LEU A 100 -4.76 43.26 4.10
C LEU A 100 -5.88 44.28 4.35
N GLY A 101 -6.85 44.39 3.42
CA GLY A 101 -8.01 45.29 3.51
C GLY A 101 -9.33 44.54 3.63
N ASP A 102 -10.45 45.25 3.51
CA ASP A 102 -11.81 44.69 3.56
C ASP A 102 -12.23 43.96 2.27
N GLY A 103 -11.28 43.69 1.38
CA GLY A 103 -11.46 43.09 0.06
C GLY A 103 -11.94 44.06 -1.02
N SER A 104 -12.16 45.34 -0.71
CA SER A 104 -12.73 46.32 -1.65
C SER A 104 -11.76 46.86 -2.70
N ASP A 105 -10.44 46.75 -2.46
CA ASP A 105 -9.38 47.15 -3.42
C ASP A 105 -8.93 46.01 -4.34
N GLY A 106 -9.36 44.78 -4.07
CA GLY A 106 -9.06 43.59 -4.86
C GLY A 106 -7.59 43.15 -4.81
N ALA A 107 -6.77 43.70 -3.90
CA ALA A 107 -5.36 43.30 -3.77
C ALA A 107 -5.23 42.03 -2.93
N THR A 108 -4.65 40.97 -3.49
CA THR A 108 -4.33 39.72 -2.77
C THR A 108 -2.84 39.54 -2.60
N LYS A 109 -2.47 38.84 -1.53
CA LYS A 109 -1.11 38.37 -1.25
C LYS A 109 -1.12 36.87 -1.05
N GLY A 110 -0.09 36.21 -1.56
CA GLY A 110 0.22 34.83 -1.21
C GLY A 110 0.78 34.71 0.20
N PHE A 111 0.56 33.57 0.84
CA PHE A 111 1.23 33.21 2.09
C PHE A 111 1.68 31.74 2.04
N SER A 112 2.67 31.42 2.88
CA SER A 112 2.89 30.07 3.36
C SER A 112 2.83 30.00 4.89
N TYR A 113 2.47 28.84 5.41
CA TYR A 113 2.30 28.55 6.82
C TYR A 113 2.95 27.21 7.15
N GLU A 114 3.91 27.19 8.09
CA GLU A 114 4.59 25.98 8.54
C GLU A 114 4.92 26.10 10.03
N GLY A 115 4.52 25.08 10.82
CA GLY A 115 4.87 25.02 12.25
C GLY A 115 4.46 26.25 13.07
N GLY A 116 3.33 26.90 12.72
CA GLY A 116 2.88 28.13 13.38
C GLY A 116 3.52 29.43 12.86
N THR A 117 4.45 29.33 11.91
CA THR A 117 5.15 30.48 11.31
C THR A 117 4.54 30.82 9.95
N PHE A 118 4.18 32.08 9.77
CA PHE A 118 3.71 32.61 8.48
C PHE A 118 4.85 33.31 7.74
N THR A 119 4.94 33.08 6.44
CA THR A 119 5.77 33.90 5.54
C THR A 119 4.92 34.43 4.39
N ASP A 120 4.93 35.74 4.18
CA ASP A 120 4.14 36.45 3.15
C ASP A 120 5.01 37.33 2.24
N THR A 121 6.24 37.63 2.66
CA THR A 121 7.14 38.58 2.00
C THR A 121 7.99 37.92 0.91
N ASP A 122 8.16 36.60 0.97
CA ASP A 122 9.06 35.86 0.10
C ASP A 122 8.39 35.29 -1.16
N ILE A 123 7.04 35.27 -1.23
CA ILE A 123 6.26 34.66 -2.34
C ILE A 123 5.66 35.72 -3.30
N GLN A 124 5.74 37.00 -2.95
CA GLN A 124 5.31 38.11 -3.82
C GLN A 124 6.42 38.54 -4.81
N PRO A 125 6.22 38.43 -6.14
CA PRO A 125 7.10 39.05 -7.11
C PRO A 125 7.10 40.58 -6.96
N ALA A 126 8.27 41.21 -7.05
CA ALA A 126 8.40 42.66 -6.92
C ALA A 126 7.59 43.40 -8.00
N GLY A 127 6.72 44.32 -7.58
CA GLY A 127 5.86 45.12 -8.46
C GLY A 127 4.43 44.61 -8.61
N TRP A 128 4.15 43.34 -8.27
CA TRP A 128 2.83 42.76 -8.48
C TRP A 128 1.84 43.24 -7.40
N SER A 129 0.64 43.60 -7.84
CA SER A 129 -0.44 44.09 -6.97
C SER A 129 -1.44 42.99 -6.58
N HIS A 130 -1.39 41.83 -7.25
CA HIS A 130 -2.27 40.69 -7.01
C HIS A 130 -1.49 39.39 -7.21
N VAL A 131 -1.56 38.48 -6.23
CA VAL A 131 -0.90 37.16 -6.25
C VAL A 131 -1.79 36.14 -5.57
N ASN A 132 -2.14 35.09 -6.30
CA ASN A 132 -2.87 33.93 -5.80
C ASN A 132 -1.97 32.70 -5.89
N VAL A 133 -1.75 32.07 -4.75
CA VAL A 133 -0.94 30.85 -4.64
C VAL A 133 -1.86 29.64 -4.68
N HIS A 134 -1.57 28.68 -5.55
CA HIS A 134 -2.43 27.54 -5.82
C HIS A 134 -1.76 26.19 -5.54
N GLY A 135 -0.43 26.10 -5.51
CA GLY A 135 0.26 24.82 -5.35
C GLY A 135 1.55 24.89 -4.55
N ILE A 136 1.87 23.82 -3.82
CA ILE A 136 3.15 23.61 -3.12
C ILE A 136 3.65 22.18 -3.31
N SER A 137 4.95 22.04 -3.56
CA SER A 137 5.62 20.73 -3.60
C SER A 137 6.20 20.32 -2.25
N ASN A 138 6.56 19.04 -2.12
CA ASN A 138 7.27 18.52 -0.94
C ASN A 138 8.68 19.14 -0.75
N SER A 139 9.24 19.77 -1.79
CA SER A 139 10.49 20.52 -1.69
C SER A 139 10.32 21.97 -1.19
N GLY A 140 9.07 22.43 -1.02
CA GLY A 140 8.74 23.80 -0.65
C GLY A 140 8.70 24.78 -1.84
N ALA A 141 8.86 24.31 -3.07
CA ALA A 141 8.58 25.13 -4.25
C ALA A 141 7.07 25.39 -4.38
N VAL A 142 6.70 26.60 -4.82
CA VAL A 142 5.33 27.13 -4.81
C VAL A 142 4.95 27.62 -6.21
N VAL A 143 3.71 27.38 -6.64
CA VAL A 143 3.14 27.91 -7.88
C VAL A 143 1.89 28.73 -7.63
N GLY A 144 1.66 29.68 -8.52
CA GLY A 144 0.52 30.58 -8.45
C GLY A 144 0.50 31.54 -9.63
N TRP A 145 -0.42 32.49 -9.63
CA TRP A 145 -0.54 33.47 -10.70
C TRP A 145 -0.86 34.85 -10.16
N GLY A 146 -0.71 35.86 -11.00
CA GLY A 146 -0.94 37.25 -10.62
C GLY A 146 -0.69 38.22 -11.77
N TRP A 147 -0.70 39.52 -11.45
CA TRP A 147 -0.46 40.59 -12.42
C TRP A 147 0.09 41.87 -11.79
N ASP A 148 0.76 42.65 -12.64
CA ASP A 148 1.21 44.04 -12.36
C ASP A 148 0.62 45.01 -13.41
N VAL A 149 0.66 44.66 -14.71
CA VAL A 149 0.37 45.58 -15.82
C VAL A 149 -0.59 45.00 -16.89
N ALA A 150 -1.73 44.45 -16.44
CA ALA A 150 -2.85 43.91 -17.24
C ALA A 150 -2.62 42.56 -17.96
N VAL A 151 -1.47 41.90 -17.77
CA VAL A 151 -1.22 40.54 -18.26
C VAL A 151 -1.17 39.58 -17.08
N THR A 152 -2.10 38.62 -17.04
CA THR A 152 -2.08 37.52 -16.06
C THR A 152 -0.92 36.59 -16.38
N THR A 153 -0.05 36.38 -15.40
CA THR A 153 1.16 35.57 -15.53
C THR A 153 1.25 34.57 -14.40
N GLY A 154 1.47 33.30 -14.75
CA GLY A 154 1.81 32.26 -13.79
C GLY A 154 3.24 32.42 -13.27
N PHE A 155 3.54 31.86 -12.12
CA PHE A 155 4.87 31.86 -11.55
C PHE A 155 5.19 30.53 -10.85
N LEU A 156 6.48 30.23 -10.80
CA LEU A 156 7.09 29.22 -9.95
C LEU A 156 8.11 29.93 -9.04
N TYR A 157 7.93 29.78 -7.74
CA TYR A 157 8.83 30.25 -6.71
C TYR A 157 9.57 29.06 -6.09
N ASN A 158 10.90 29.10 -6.08
CA ASN A 158 11.72 28.04 -5.50
C ASN A 158 12.97 28.61 -4.82
N GLY A 159 13.03 28.55 -3.49
CA GLY A 159 14.21 28.92 -2.71
C GLY A 159 14.73 30.34 -2.97
N GLY A 160 13.84 31.33 -3.13
CA GLY A 160 14.19 32.73 -3.42
C GLY A 160 14.26 33.08 -4.91
N ALA A 161 14.16 32.10 -5.81
CA ALA A 161 14.14 32.32 -7.25
C ALA A 161 12.72 32.32 -7.81
N TYR A 162 12.39 33.35 -8.60
CA TYR A 162 11.13 33.45 -9.34
C TYR A 162 11.32 33.12 -10.81
N THR A 163 10.44 32.27 -11.32
CA THR A 163 10.34 31.95 -12.75
C THR A 163 8.94 32.30 -13.23
N ALA A 164 8.83 33.20 -14.21
CA ALA A 164 7.56 33.45 -14.88
C ALA A 164 7.18 32.23 -15.74
N VAL A 165 5.95 31.76 -15.56
CA VAL A 165 5.36 30.63 -16.28
C VAL A 165 4.29 31.19 -17.22
N LEU A 166 4.69 31.48 -18.45
CA LEU A 166 3.84 31.99 -19.52
C LEU A 166 4.29 31.34 -20.84
N PRO A 167 3.46 30.49 -21.46
CA PRO A 167 3.82 29.88 -22.73
C PRO A 167 4.12 30.96 -23.81
N PRO A 168 5.15 30.77 -24.66
CA PRO A 168 5.54 31.77 -25.63
C PRO A 168 4.40 32.17 -26.59
N GLY A 169 4.12 33.47 -26.69
CA GLY A 169 3.11 34.03 -27.58
C GLY A 169 1.67 33.99 -27.02
N TRP A 170 1.47 33.53 -25.79
CA TRP A 170 0.16 33.56 -25.13
C TRP A 170 -0.16 34.94 -24.57
N LEU A 171 -1.45 35.25 -24.48
CA LEU A 171 -1.97 36.52 -23.97
C LEU A 171 -1.98 36.58 -22.43
N GLY A 172 -1.97 35.42 -21.77
CA GLY A 172 -1.91 35.27 -20.33
C GLY A 172 -1.99 33.79 -19.93
N ALA A 173 -1.54 33.48 -18.73
CA ALA A 173 -1.55 32.13 -18.18
C ALA A 173 -1.71 32.13 -16.66
N GLU A 174 -2.42 31.14 -16.14
CA GLU A 174 -2.64 30.84 -14.74
C GLU A 174 -2.08 29.45 -14.44
N THR A 175 -1.28 29.29 -13.38
CA THR A 175 -0.81 27.97 -12.93
C THR A 175 -1.70 27.46 -11.81
N GLU A 176 -2.09 26.19 -11.89
CA GLU A 176 -3.04 25.57 -10.96
C GLU A 176 -2.39 24.53 -10.05
N GLY A 177 -1.42 23.76 -10.58
CA GLY A 177 -0.85 22.63 -9.87
C GLY A 177 0.60 22.38 -10.26
N MET A 178 1.31 21.67 -9.40
CA MET A 178 2.66 21.21 -9.66
C MET A 178 2.88 19.84 -9.04
N ASN A 179 3.84 19.09 -9.59
CA ASN A 179 4.28 17.83 -9.00
C ASN A 179 5.64 17.99 -8.31
N ASN A 180 6.09 16.94 -7.60
CA ASN A 180 7.34 16.96 -6.85
C ASN A 180 8.59 16.95 -7.74
N LYS A 181 8.44 16.73 -9.05
CA LYS A 181 9.51 16.86 -10.05
C LYS A 181 9.66 18.28 -10.59
N GLY A 182 8.84 19.22 -10.11
CA GLY A 182 8.86 20.62 -10.54
C GLY A 182 8.19 20.86 -11.89
N ALA A 183 7.41 19.89 -12.40
CA ALA A 183 6.53 20.13 -13.53
C ALA A 183 5.30 20.91 -13.06
N VAL A 184 4.86 21.87 -13.86
CA VAL A 184 3.76 22.79 -13.52
C VAL A 184 2.69 22.69 -14.60
N VAL A 185 1.43 22.68 -14.17
CA VAL A 185 0.27 22.73 -15.07
C VAL A 185 -0.58 23.95 -14.80
N GLY A 186 -1.34 24.32 -15.82
CA GLY A 186 -2.24 25.45 -15.74
C GLY A 186 -2.98 25.66 -17.05
N TRP A 187 -3.54 26.83 -17.24
CA TRP A 187 -4.30 27.16 -18.43
C TRP A 187 -4.14 28.63 -18.79
N GLY A 188 -4.59 29.01 -19.98
CA GLY A 188 -4.43 30.37 -20.47
C GLY A 188 -4.91 30.55 -21.89
N ASN A 189 -4.77 31.78 -22.38
CA ASN A 189 -5.24 32.17 -23.71
C ASN A 189 -4.06 32.23 -24.67
N ASP A 190 -4.13 31.46 -25.76
CA ASP A 190 -3.16 31.60 -26.84
C ASP A 190 -3.33 32.92 -27.62
N SER A 191 -2.45 33.18 -28.59
CA SER A 191 -2.50 34.41 -29.41
C SER A 191 -3.81 34.61 -30.18
N ALA A 192 -4.60 33.55 -30.39
CA ALA A 192 -5.90 33.62 -31.05
C ALA A 192 -7.07 33.78 -30.06
N GLY A 193 -6.78 33.82 -28.75
CA GLY A 193 -7.77 33.87 -27.68
C GLY A 193 -8.42 32.53 -27.37
N MET A 194 -7.83 31.41 -27.82
CA MET A 194 -8.31 30.08 -27.47
C MET A 194 -7.76 29.66 -26.11
N VAL A 195 -8.66 29.20 -25.23
CA VAL A 195 -8.31 28.71 -23.90
C VAL A 195 -7.74 27.30 -24.02
N LYS A 196 -6.51 27.10 -23.53
CA LYS A 196 -5.80 25.82 -23.56
C LYS A 196 -5.15 25.55 -22.21
N GLY A 197 -5.07 24.27 -21.86
CA GLY A 197 -4.20 23.83 -20.79
C GLY A 197 -2.75 23.93 -21.24
N PHE A 198 -1.82 23.93 -20.29
CA PHE A 198 -0.40 23.76 -20.59
C PHE A 198 0.27 22.88 -19.53
N LEU A 199 1.37 22.26 -19.95
CA LEU A 199 2.37 21.62 -19.10
C LEU A 199 3.71 22.32 -19.32
N TYR A 200 4.30 22.80 -18.23
CA TYR A 200 5.65 23.36 -18.18
C TYR A 200 6.58 22.37 -17.46
N SER A 201 7.58 21.85 -18.16
CA SER A 201 8.53 20.88 -17.60
C SER A 201 9.89 20.98 -18.29
N GLY A 202 10.98 21.02 -17.51
CA GLY A 202 12.33 21.10 -18.06
C GLY A 202 12.56 22.30 -19.00
N ALA A 203 11.93 23.45 -18.70
CA ALA A 203 11.88 24.65 -19.55
C ALA A 203 11.15 24.51 -20.90
N ALA A 204 10.48 23.38 -21.16
CA ALA A 204 9.62 23.17 -22.31
C ALA A 204 8.15 23.41 -21.96
N TYR A 205 7.38 23.88 -22.95
CA TYR A 205 5.93 24.03 -22.86
C TYR A 205 5.23 23.07 -23.82
N THR A 206 4.24 22.36 -23.29
CA THR A 206 3.31 21.53 -24.07
C THR A 206 1.92 22.11 -23.92
N ALA A 207 1.31 22.58 -25.02
CA ALA A 207 -0.09 23.01 -25.01
C ALA A 207 -0.99 21.76 -24.95
N LEU A 208 -1.99 21.79 -24.07
CA LEU A 208 -2.93 20.70 -23.84
C LEU A 208 -4.32 21.12 -24.31
N LEU A 209 -4.79 20.47 -25.37
CA LEU A 209 -6.15 20.62 -25.89
C LEU A 209 -6.53 19.31 -26.57
N PRO A 210 -7.49 18.54 -26.02
CA PRO A 210 -7.95 17.31 -26.67
C PRO A 210 -8.49 17.59 -28.07
N ALA A 211 -8.36 16.61 -28.97
CA ALA A 211 -8.75 16.79 -30.36
C ALA A 211 -10.27 17.03 -30.48
N GLY A 212 -10.65 18.12 -31.16
CA GLY A 212 -12.05 18.49 -31.36
C GLY A 212 -12.70 19.26 -30.20
N TRP A 213 -11.93 19.65 -29.18
CA TRP A 213 -12.40 20.49 -28.08
C TRP A 213 -12.25 21.98 -28.40
N SER A 214 -13.14 22.80 -27.83
CA SER A 214 -13.11 24.27 -27.99
C SER A 214 -12.26 24.97 -26.94
N GLU A 215 -12.11 24.35 -25.76
CA GLU A 215 -11.28 24.85 -24.66
C GLU A 215 -10.80 23.71 -23.76
N ALA A 216 -9.72 23.95 -23.02
CA ALA A 216 -9.25 23.05 -21.98
C ALA A 216 -8.55 23.83 -20.86
N HIS A 217 -8.75 23.36 -19.62
CA HIS A 217 -8.13 23.83 -18.40
C HIS A 217 -7.38 22.66 -17.76
N ALA A 218 -6.06 22.74 -17.64
CA ALA A 218 -5.30 21.72 -16.89
C ALA A 218 -5.24 22.13 -15.41
N MET A 219 -5.65 21.22 -14.52
CA MET A 219 -5.89 21.51 -13.11
C MET A 219 -4.85 20.86 -12.19
N SER A 220 -4.46 19.62 -12.47
CA SER A 220 -3.56 18.86 -11.60
C SER A 220 -2.66 17.92 -12.39
N ILE A 221 -1.53 17.55 -11.77
CA ILE A 221 -0.49 16.70 -12.34
C ILE A 221 0.09 15.80 -11.24
N ASN A 222 0.25 14.51 -11.54
CA ASN A 222 0.92 13.59 -10.62
C ASN A 222 2.43 13.46 -10.94
N ASP A 223 3.17 12.72 -10.10
CA ASP A 223 4.62 12.56 -10.26
C ASP A 223 5.01 11.69 -11.47
N SER A 224 4.08 10.94 -12.05
CA SER A 224 4.31 10.24 -13.33
C SER A 224 4.30 11.20 -14.53
N GLY A 225 3.76 12.41 -14.35
CA GLY A 225 3.57 13.42 -15.40
C GLY A 225 2.20 13.35 -16.08
N ALA A 226 1.28 12.54 -15.56
CA ALA A 226 -0.09 12.50 -16.04
C ALA A 226 -0.84 13.75 -15.57
N VAL A 227 -1.58 14.38 -16.49
CA VAL A 227 -2.27 15.66 -16.26
C VAL A 227 -3.77 15.45 -16.37
N VAL A 228 -4.53 16.00 -15.41
CA VAL A 228 -5.99 16.04 -15.49
C VAL A 228 -6.51 17.47 -15.58
N GLY A 229 -7.70 17.58 -16.14
CA GLY A 229 -8.36 18.86 -16.30
C GLY A 229 -9.73 18.72 -16.91
N PHE A 230 -10.32 19.82 -17.35
CA PHE A 230 -11.65 19.81 -17.96
C PHE A 230 -11.76 20.85 -19.07
N GLY A 231 -12.86 20.82 -19.81
CA GLY A 231 -13.10 21.74 -20.92
C GLY A 231 -14.35 21.36 -21.71
N GLN A 232 -14.70 22.19 -22.68
CA GLN A 232 -15.83 21.92 -23.57
C GLN A 232 -15.37 21.23 -24.84
N ASP A 233 -16.07 20.16 -25.20
CA ASP A 233 -15.92 19.56 -26.52
C ASP A 233 -16.59 20.42 -27.61
N GLY A 234 -16.38 20.09 -28.89
CA GLY A 234 -16.96 20.84 -30.01
C GLY A 234 -18.50 20.83 -30.09
N THR A 235 -19.18 20.08 -29.20
CA THR A 235 -20.65 20.10 -29.05
C THR A 235 -21.13 21.00 -27.92
N GLY A 236 -20.21 21.55 -27.11
CA GLY A 236 -20.49 22.35 -25.92
C GLY A 236 -20.68 21.52 -24.65
N THR A 237 -20.33 20.22 -24.67
CA THR A 237 -20.41 19.36 -23.49
C THR A 237 -19.14 19.52 -22.65
N THR A 238 -19.27 19.88 -21.36
CA THR A 238 -18.12 19.94 -20.45
C THR A 238 -17.72 18.55 -19.99
N LYS A 239 -16.47 18.15 -20.25
CA LYS A 239 -15.90 16.87 -19.84
C LYS A 239 -14.58 17.08 -19.13
N GLY A 240 -14.20 16.12 -18.28
CA GLY A 240 -12.84 16.00 -17.82
C GLY A 240 -11.96 15.34 -18.89
N PHE A 241 -10.65 15.52 -18.78
CA PHE A 241 -9.66 14.76 -19.54
C PHE A 241 -8.56 14.26 -18.62
N LEU A 242 -7.96 13.12 -18.99
CA LEU A 242 -6.67 12.63 -18.50
C LEU A 242 -5.69 12.56 -19.67
N TYR A 243 -4.54 13.18 -19.53
CA TYR A 243 -3.44 13.14 -20.48
C TYR A 243 -2.26 12.37 -19.87
N ASP A 244 -1.87 11.27 -20.51
CA ASP A 244 -0.81 10.36 -20.00
C ASP A 244 0.61 10.71 -20.51
N GLY A 245 0.77 11.85 -21.19
CA GLY A 245 2.00 12.23 -21.90
C GLY A 245 2.00 11.86 -23.39
N THR A 246 1.05 11.03 -23.83
CA THR A 246 0.93 10.59 -25.23
C THR A 246 -0.49 10.65 -25.76
N SER A 247 -1.48 10.35 -24.93
CA SER A 247 -2.86 10.16 -25.32
C SER A 247 -3.82 10.86 -24.35
N TYR A 248 -5.06 11.08 -24.81
CA TYR A 248 -6.13 11.67 -24.03
C TYR A 248 -7.22 10.64 -23.77
N THR A 249 -7.69 10.60 -22.53
CA THR A 249 -8.88 9.85 -22.09
C THR A 249 -9.95 10.84 -21.66
N ASP A 250 -11.14 10.78 -22.28
CA ASP A 250 -12.30 11.56 -21.86
C ASP A 250 -12.80 11.03 -20.50
N ILE A 251 -12.97 11.93 -19.53
CA ILE A 251 -13.56 11.64 -18.22
C ILE A 251 -14.97 12.23 -18.20
N LEU A 252 -15.96 11.37 -18.37
CA LEU A 252 -17.37 11.68 -18.23
C LEU A 252 -18.09 10.41 -17.76
N PRO A 253 -18.60 10.36 -16.51
CA PRO A 253 -19.34 9.20 -16.04
C PRO A 253 -20.58 8.95 -16.92
N THR A 254 -20.89 7.66 -17.16
CA THR A 254 -21.98 7.28 -18.06
C THR A 254 -23.31 7.89 -17.61
N GLY A 255 -23.99 8.60 -18.52
CA GLY A 255 -25.28 9.23 -18.26
C GLY A 255 -25.20 10.59 -17.55
N TRP A 256 -24.01 11.14 -17.35
CA TRP A 256 -23.83 12.50 -16.83
C TRP A 256 -23.86 13.54 -17.95
N SER A 257 -24.30 14.75 -17.62
CA SER A 257 -24.35 15.88 -18.54
C SER A 257 -23.08 16.74 -18.51
N SER A 258 -22.31 16.67 -17.43
CA SER A 258 -21.00 17.32 -17.34
C SER A 258 -20.08 16.60 -16.35
N ALA A 259 -18.78 16.78 -16.54
CA ALA A 259 -17.75 16.36 -15.58
C ALA A 259 -16.56 17.34 -15.61
N TYR A 260 -16.03 17.63 -14.43
CA TYR A 260 -14.88 18.50 -14.17
C TYR A 260 -13.86 17.66 -13.39
N ALA A 261 -12.81 17.18 -14.04
CA ALA A 261 -11.70 16.50 -13.36
C ALA A 261 -10.75 17.54 -12.78
N LEU A 262 -10.51 17.48 -11.46
CA LEU A 262 -9.81 18.52 -10.71
C LEU A 262 -8.48 18.05 -10.13
N SER A 263 -8.39 16.80 -9.67
CA SER A 263 -7.17 16.28 -9.05
C SER A 263 -6.88 14.84 -9.45
N ILE A 264 -5.60 14.47 -9.41
CA ILE A 264 -5.08 13.15 -9.72
C ILE A 264 -3.99 12.77 -8.69
N ASN A 265 -4.09 11.58 -8.13
CA ASN A 265 -3.04 11.05 -7.25
C ASN A 265 -1.95 10.27 -8.03
N ASN A 266 -0.90 9.85 -7.33
CA ASN A 266 0.22 9.12 -7.94
C ASN A 266 -0.14 7.68 -8.35
N ASN A 267 -1.27 7.15 -7.86
CA ASN A 267 -1.85 5.89 -8.32
C ASN A 267 -2.67 6.04 -9.62
N GLY A 268 -2.83 7.27 -10.13
CA GLY A 268 -3.57 7.57 -11.36
C GLY A 268 -5.08 7.67 -11.17
N ALA A 269 -5.55 7.66 -9.92
CA ALA A 269 -6.96 7.88 -9.61
C ALA A 269 -7.29 9.38 -9.71
N VAL A 270 -8.42 9.69 -10.34
CA VAL A 270 -8.84 11.05 -10.68
C VAL A 270 -10.14 11.37 -9.95
N VAL A 271 -10.18 12.51 -9.25
CA VAL A 271 -11.41 13.03 -8.65
C VAL A 271 -11.87 14.31 -9.32
N GLY A 272 -13.16 14.56 -9.16
CA GLY A 272 -13.80 15.73 -9.68
C GLY A 272 -15.27 15.78 -9.33
N TRP A 273 -16.01 16.63 -10.02
CA TRP A 273 -17.46 16.73 -9.83
C TRP A 273 -18.16 16.95 -11.15
N GLY A 274 -19.47 16.84 -11.15
CA GLY A 274 -20.27 17.00 -12.36
C GLY A 274 -21.75 16.90 -12.08
N VAL A 275 -22.54 17.03 -13.14
CA VAL A 275 -24.01 16.97 -13.06
C VAL A 275 -24.47 15.67 -13.73
N ASN A 276 -25.23 14.87 -12.99
CA ASN A 276 -25.78 13.64 -13.56
C ASN A 276 -26.98 13.93 -14.48
N GLY A 277 -27.46 12.93 -15.21
CA GLY A 277 -28.61 13.06 -16.12
C GLY A 277 -29.93 13.49 -15.45
N ALA A 278 -30.02 13.45 -14.12
CA ALA A 278 -31.16 13.94 -13.34
C ALA A 278 -30.97 15.38 -12.83
N GLY A 279 -29.86 16.06 -13.16
CA GLY A 279 -29.56 17.42 -12.73
C GLY A 279 -28.96 17.53 -11.32
N LYS A 280 -28.56 16.41 -10.70
CA LYS A 280 -27.93 16.40 -9.37
C LYS A 280 -26.42 16.55 -9.51
N THR A 281 -25.84 17.50 -8.78
CA THR A 281 -24.39 17.68 -8.68
C THR A 281 -23.78 16.66 -7.71
N LYS A 282 -22.76 15.93 -8.15
CA LYS A 282 -22.04 14.93 -7.34
C LYS A 282 -20.55 15.00 -7.60
N GLY A 283 -19.77 14.58 -6.60
CA GLY A 283 -18.36 14.23 -6.82
C GLY A 283 -18.27 12.87 -7.51
N PHE A 284 -17.15 12.63 -8.19
CA PHE A 284 -16.81 11.33 -8.73
C PHE A 284 -15.35 10.99 -8.41
N LEU A 285 -15.06 9.70 -8.36
CA LEU A 285 -13.73 9.12 -8.43
C LEU A 285 -13.64 8.21 -9.65
N TYR A 286 -12.56 8.31 -10.42
CA TYR A 286 -12.26 7.47 -11.58
C TYR A 286 -10.91 6.78 -11.37
N ASN A 287 -10.87 5.44 -11.45
CA ASN A 287 -9.66 4.64 -11.19
C ASN A 287 -8.97 4.13 -12.47
N GLY A 288 -9.30 4.68 -13.64
CA GLY A 288 -8.83 4.16 -14.93
C GLY A 288 -9.78 3.16 -15.61
N ALA A 289 -10.75 2.60 -14.88
CA ALA A 289 -11.71 1.65 -15.43
C ALA A 289 -13.16 1.96 -15.06
N THR A 290 -13.43 2.28 -13.79
CA THR A 290 -14.76 2.48 -13.23
C THR A 290 -14.88 3.83 -12.54
N TYR A 291 -16.13 4.21 -12.27
CA TYR A 291 -16.47 5.42 -11.53
C TYR A 291 -17.13 5.07 -10.20
N ALA A 292 -16.82 5.85 -9.16
CA ALA A 292 -17.53 5.87 -7.89
C ALA A 292 -18.20 7.23 -7.69
N ASP A 293 -19.39 7.23 -7.09
CA ASP A 293 -20.04 8.46 -6.65
C ASP A 293 -19.41 8.90 -5.31
N ILE A 294 -18.94 10.15 -5.24
CA ILE A 294 -18.57 10.81 -3.98
C ILE A 294 -19.72 11.75 -3.62
N LEU A 295 -20.56 11.30 -2.70
CA LEU A 295 -21.72 12.05 -2.20
C LEU A 295 -22.09 11.54 -0.80
N PRO A 296 -21.88 12.33 0.26
CA PRO A 296 -22.27 11.92 1.60
C PRO A 296 -23.77 11.61 1.69
N THR A 297 -24.13 10.61 2.49
CA THR A 297 -25.53 10.19 2.66
C THR A 297 -26.40 11.35 3.16
N GLY A 298 -27.53 11.58 2.50
CA GLY A 298 -28.47 12.67 2.83
C GLY A 298 -28.10 14.04 2.27
N TRP A 299 -26.97 14.19 1.57
CA TRP A 299 -26.57 15.46 0.97
C TRP A 299 -27.27 15.74 -0.36
N SER A 300 -27.53 17.03 -0.60
CA SER A 300 -28.16 17.53 -1.82
C SER A 300 -27.17 17.68 -2.96
N SER A 301 -25.89 17.97 -2.66
CA SER A 301 -24.81 18.01 -3.63
C SER A 301 -23.45 17.78 -2.98
N ALA A 302 -22.47 17.35 -3.77
CA ALA A 302 -21.07 17.23 -3.36
C ALA A 302 -20.14 17.59 -4.53
N TYR A 303 -18.99 18.14 -4.17
CA TYR A 303 -17.90 18.54 -5.05
C TYR A 303 -16.63 17.92 -4.48
N ALA A 304 -16.02 16.96 -5.18
CA ALA A 304 -14.70 16.43 -4.82
C ALA A 304 -13.64 17.33 -5.47
N TYR A 305 -12.72 17.84 -4.65
CA TYR A 305 -11.70 18.78 -5.10
C TYR A 305 -10.32 18.14 -5.18
N ASP A 306 -9.99 17.24 -4.25
CA ASP A 306 -8.65 16.68 -4.15
C ASP A 306 -8.62 15.26 -3.60
N ILE A 307 -7.56 14.51 -3.91
CA ILE A 307 -7.35 13.11 -3.55
C ILE A 307 -5.88 12.84 -3.20
N ASN A 308 -5.63 12.16 -2.08
CA ASN A 308 -4.28 11.70 -1.74
C ASN A 308 -3.98 10.29 -2.28
N ASP A 309 -2.75 9.81 -2.09
CA ASP A 309 -2.30 8.50 -2.59
C ASP A 309 -2.97 7.33 -1.87
N ASN A 310 -3.50 7.55 -0.66
CA ASN A 310 -4.30 6.57 0.09
C ASN A 310 -5.76 6.50 -0.37
N GLY A 311 -6.16 7.31 -1.36
CA GLY A 311 -7.52 7.32 -1.91
C GLY A 311 -8.54 8.10 -1.08
N ALA A 312 -8.09 8.84 -0.06
CA ALA A 312 -8.94 9.76 0.69
C ALA A 312 -9.21 11.02 -0.15
N VAL A 313 -10.48 11.42 -0.20
CA VAL A 313 -10.97 12.52 -1.04
C VAL A 313 -11.50 13.64 -0.16
N VAL A 314 -11.06 14.87 -0.40
CA VAL A 314 -11.66 16.05 0.25
C VAL A 314 -12.51 16.84 -0.72
N GLY A 315 -13.49 17.53 -0.14
CA GLY A 315 -14.43 18.29 -0.92
C GLY A 315 -15.33 19.17 -0.08
N SER A 316 -16.37 19.68 -0.74
CA SER A 316 -17.46 20.38 -0.06
C SER A 316 -18.80 20.06 -0.72
N GLY A 317 -19.88 20.52 -0.13
CA GLY A 317 -21.21 20.30 -0.68
C GLY A 317 -22.28 20.91 0.21
N TYR A 318 -23.52 20.63 -0.14
CA TYR A 318 -24.68 21.08 0.63
C TYR A 318 -25.38 19.87 1.21
N ASP A 319 -25.63 19.90 2.52
CA ASP A 319 -26.40 18.86 3.19
C ASP A 319 -27.90 18.93 2.80
N GLY A 320 -28.72 18.07 3.41
CA GLY A 320 -30.17 18.06 3.16
C GLY A 320 -30.90 19.31 3.68
N ALA A 321 -30.28 20.10 4.55
CA ALA A 321 -30.80 21.37 5.05
C ALA A 321 -30.33 22.58 4.23
N GLY A 322 -29.45 22.36 3.23
CA GLY A 322 -28.87 23.41 2.41
C GLY A 322 -27.71 24.15 3.08
N ILE A 323 -27.09 23.57 4.10
CA ILE A 323 -25.90 24.12 4.76
C ILE A 323 -24.66 23.64 3.99
N LYS A 324 -23.75 24.57 3.68
CA LYS A 324 -22.50 24.26 3.00
C LYS A 324 -21.46 23.73 3.97
N LYS A 325 -20.90 22.55 3.69
CA LYS A 325 -19.94 21.88 4.57
C LYS A 325 -18.79 21.29 3.78
N GLY A 326 -17.60 21.29 4.38
CA GLY A 326 -16.46 20.51 3.92
C GLY A 326 -16.64 19.05 4.32
N PHE A 327 -15.98 18.14 3.61
CA PHE A 327 -15.90 16.73 4.00
C PHE A 327 -14.54 16.14 3.64
N ILE A 328 -14.20 15.07 4.35
CA ILE A 328 -13.23 14.06 3.93
C ILE A 328 -13.98 12.74 3.77
N ALA A 329 -13.76 12.06 2.65
CA ALA A 329 -14.27 10.75 2.33
C ALA A 329 -13.09 9.78 2.29
N THR A 330 -13.10 8.78 3.17
CA THR A 330 -12.07 7.75 3.27
C THR A 330 -12.59 6.43 2.74
N PRO A 331 -11.78 5.64 2.01
CA PRO A 331 -12.13 4.27 1.66
C PRO A 331 -12.63 3.50 2.89
N ASP A 332 -13.69 2.73 2.72
CA ASP A 332 -14.37 1.95 3.76
C ASP A 332 -14.86 0.67 3.11
N ASN A 333 -14.06 -0.39 3.18
CA ASN A 333 -14.29 -1.61 2.42
C ASN A 333 -15.42 -2.47 2.97
N ASP A 334 -15.63 -2.45 4.29
CA ASP A 334 -16.62 -3.29 4.96
C ASP A 334 -17.95 -2.56 5.25
N GLY A 335 -17.97 -1.23 5.06
CA GLY A 335 -19.16 -0.39 5.12
C GLY A 335 -19.65 -0.14 6.53
N ASP A 336 -18.77 -0.23 7.52
CA ASP A 336 -19.10 -0.07 8.93
C ASP A 336 -19.16 1.41 9.38
N GLY A 337 -18.68 2.32 8.54
CA GLY A 337 -18.64 3.77 8.75
C GLY A 337 -17.32 4.30 9.34
N VAL A 338 -16.34 3.44 9.56
CA VAL A 338 -14.94 3.76 9.87
C VAL A 338 -14.13 3.61 8.58
N GLY A 339 -13.19 4.51 8.32
CA GLY A 339 -12.35 4.40 7.12
C GLY A 339 -11.24 3.40 7.33
N ASP A 340 -10.85 2.66 6.29
CA ASP A 340 -9.83 1.58 6.33
C ASP A 340 -8.56 1.98 7.08
N SER A 341 -8.09 3.22 6.90
CA SER A 341 -6.87 3.74 7.54
C SER A 341 -7.00 3.98 9.06
N SER A 342 -8.22 3.90 9.58
CA SER A 342 -8.56 4.10 10.99
C SER A 342 -9.40 2.95 11.54
N ASP A 343 -9.55 1.90 10.76
CA ASP A 343 -10.30 0.71 11.09
C ASP A 343 -9.34 -0.39 11.55
N ASN A 344 -9.49 -0.85 12.79
CA ASN A 344 -8.73 -1.97 13.31
C ASN A 344 -9.26 -3.35 12.85
N CYS A 345 -10.33 -3.39 12.04
CA CYS A 345 -10.77 -4.57 11.29
C CYS A 345 -11.28 -4.23 9.87
N PRO A 346 -10.43 -3.78 8.92
CA PRO A 346 -10.85 -3.26 7.60
C PRO A 346 -11.68 -4.20 6.69
N GLY A 347 -11.84 -5.47 7.09
CA GLY A 347 -12.64 -6.47 6.38
C GLY A 347 -13.83 -7.00 7.15
N VAL A 348 -14.07 -6.55 8.39
CA VAL A 348 -15.11 -7.07 9.30
C VAL A 348 -15.79 -5.92 10.03
N PRO A 349 -17.09 -5.64 9.73
CA PRO A 349 -17.77 -4.48 10.27
C PRO A 349 -17.75 -4.41 11.79
N ASN A 350 -17.06 -3.41 12.33
CA ASN A 350 -16.87 -3.21 13.76
C ASN A 350 -16.94 -1.71 14.14
N PRO A 351 -18.11 -1.03 13.99
CA PRO A 351 -18.21 0.45 14.10
C PRO A 351 -17.80 1.05 15.47
N LEU A 352 -17.61 0.20 16.48
CA LEU A 352 -17.20 0.57 17.83
C LEU A 352 -15.69 0.45 18.08
N GLN A 353 -14.93 -0.12 17.13
CA GLN A 353 -13.46 -0.18 17.13
C GLN A 353 -12.86 -0.69 18.44
N ARG A 354 -13.51 -1.69 19.07
CA ARG A 354 -13.05 -2.23 20.36
C ARG A 354 -11.80 -3.07 20.15
N ASN A 355 -10.79 -2.82 20.97
CA ASN A 355 -9.54 -3.56 21.03
C ASN A 355 -9.11 -3.58 22.51
N ASN A 356 -9.01 -4.77 23.10
CA ASN A 356 -8.85 -4.94 24.55
C ASN A 356 -7.39 -5.01 25.01
N ASP A 357 -6.50 -5.55 24.19
CA ASP A 357 -5.07 -5.80 24.46
C ASP A 357 -4.14 -4.76 23.82
N GLY A 358 -4.65 -3.99 22.87
CA GLY A 358 -3.99 -2.82 22.28
C GLY A 358 -3.09 -3.14 21.09
N ASP A 359 -3.24 -4.29 20.47
CA ASP A 359 -2.49 -4.68 19.27
C ASP A 359 -3.07 -4.03 18.00
N LEU A 360 -2.64 -4.44 16.80
CA LEU A 360 -3.15 -3.87 15.55
C LEU A 360 -4.57 -4.31 15.16
N TYR A 361 -5.12 -5.37 15.75
CA TYR A 361 -6.37 -6.00 15.35
C TYR A 361 -7.49 -5.67 16.34
N GLY A 362 -8.69 -5.39 15.83
CA GLY A 362 -9.87 -5.20 16.68
C GLY A 362 -10.39 -6.54 17.18
N ASN A 363 -11.09 -6.56 18.32
CA ASN A 363 -11.64 -7.78 18.93
C ASN A 363 -12.50 -8.66 17.98
N LEU A 364 -12.99 -8.12 16.86
CA LEU A 364 -13.83 -8.86 15.90
C LEU A 364 -13.05 -9.57 14.79
N CYS A 365 -11.77 -9.24 14.61
CA CYS A 365 -10.88 -9.79 13.59
C CYS A 365 -9.54 -10.24 14.17
N ASP A 366 -9.48 -10.38 15.49
CA ASP A 366 -8.33 -10.81 16.26
C ASP A 366 -8.54 -12.25 16.73
N ASN A 367 -7.61 -13.15 16.41
CA ASN A 367 -7.65 -14.55 16.84
C ASN A 367 -7.24 -14.74 18.31
N CYS A 368 -6.73 -13.70 18.98
CA CYS A 368 -6.47 -13.66 20.41
C CYS A 368 -6.93 -12.34 21.09
N PRO A 369 -8.25 -12.06 21.23
CA PRO A 369 -8.83 -10.77 21.70
C PRO A 369 -8.49 -10.27 23.12
N SER A 370 -7.57 -10.92 23.80
CA SER A 370 -7.08 -10.54 25.12
C SER A 370 -5.55 -10.68 25.28
N VAL A 371 -4.84 -11.08 24.22
CA VAL A 371 -3.39 -11.31 24.20
C VAL A 371 -2.85 -10.76 22.89
N ALA A 372 -2.17 -9.62 22.96
CA ALA A 372 -1.62 -8.95 21.79
C ALA A 372 -0.71 -9.86 20.94
N ASN A 373 -1.06 -10.03 19.66
CA ASN A 373 -0.31 -10.83 18.68
C ASN A 373 -0.47 -10.25 17.26
N ASP A 374 0.31 -9.20 16.97
CA ASP A 374 0.29 -8.47 15.68
C ASP A 374 0.57 -9.36 14.44
N ASP A 375 1.15 -10.55 14.61
CA ASP A 375 1.40 -11.51 13.53
C ASP A 375 0.19 -12.39 13.21
N GLN A 376 -0.79 -12.47 14.13
CA GLN A 376 -2.00 -13.30 14.04
C GLN A 376 -1.67 -14.74 13.64
N ALA A 377 -0.54 -15.27 14.15
CA ALA A 377 -0.16 -16.66 13.93
C ALA A 377 -1.25 -17.61 14.48
N ASP A 378 -1.54 -18.65 13.71
CA ASP A 378 -2.55 -19.69 13.95
C ASP A 378 -2.08 -20.92 13.16
N ASN A 379 -1.20 -21.70 13.77
CA ASN A 379 -0.42 -22.73 13.09
C ASN A 379 -1.29 -23.93 12.64
N ASP A 380 -2.34 -24.25 13.39
CA ASP A 380 -3.27 -25.32 13.06
C ASP A 380 -4.55 -24.87 12.33
N ASN A 381 -4.78 -23.55 12.22
CA ASN A 381 -5.93 -22.92 11.60
C ASN A 381 -7.27 -23.26 12.27
N ASP A 382 -7.28 -23.44 13.59
CA ASP A 382 -8.50 -23.69 14.36
C ASP A 382 -9.28 -22.41 14.75
N GLY A 383 -8.62 -21.25 14.60
CA GLY A 383 -9.14 -19.92 14.85
C GLY A 383 -8.78 -19.32 16.21
N LEU A 384 -8.07 -20.05 17.06
CA LEU A 384 -7.30 -19.50 18.17
C LEU A 384 -5.88 -19.21 17.68
N GLY A 385 -5.33 -18.04 18.02
CA GLY A 385 -3.94 -17.76 17.64
C GLY A 385 -2.95 -18.43 18.58
N ASP A 386 -1.75 -18.72 18.09
CA ASP A 386 -0.67 -19.37 18.85
C ASP A 386 -0.37 -18.65 20.20
N ALA A 387 -0.66 -17.34 20.29
CA ALA A 387 -0.46 -16.56 21.50
C ALA A 387 -1.46 -16.88 22.64
N CYS A 388 -2.61 -17.48 22.31
CA CYS A 388 -3.69 -17.77 23.25
C CYS A 388 -4.26 -19.19 23.13
N ASP A 389 -3.79 -19.98 22.16
CA ASP A 389 -3.91 -21.43 22.18
C ASP A 389 -2.95 -22.04 23.23
N ASN A 390 -3.18 -23.29 23.61
CA ASN A 390 -2.28 -24.06 24.47
C ASN A 390 -1.82 -25.36 23.78
N ASP A 391 -2.14 -25.55 22.51
CA ASP A 391 -1.87 -26.72 21.67
C ASP A 391 -1.81 -26.26 20.20
N ASP A 392 -0.75 -25.53 19.83
CA ASP A 392 -0.62 -24.77 18.57
C ASP A 392 -0.60 -25.63 17.28
N ASP A 393 -0.49 -26.95 17.42
CA ASP A 393 -0.55 -27.90 16.30
C ASP A 393 -1.70 -28.93 16.40
N ASN A 394 -2.54 -28.78 17.44
CA ASN A 394 -3.73 -29.56 17.72
C ASN A 394 -3.47 -31.09 17.73
N ASP A 395 -2.30 -31.53 18.19
CA ASP A 395 -1.92 -32.95 18.24
C ASP A 395 -2.35 -33.67 19.53
N GLY A 396 -2.79 -32.90 20.52
CA GLY A 396 -3.24 -33.37 21.83
C GLY A 396 -2.19 -33.28 22.94
N VAL A 397 -1.00 -32.75 22.67
CA VAL A 397 0.04 -32.41 23.64
C VAL A 397 0.11 -30.90 23.77
N ALA A 398 -0.07 -30.39 24.99
CA ALA A 398 -0.03 -28.94 25.19
C ALA A 398 1.38 -28.37 25.00
N ASP A 399 1.52 -27.17 24.44
CA ASP A 399 2.78 -26.53 24.04
C ASP A 399 3.88 -26.62 25.11
N VAL A 400 3.49 -26.39 26.36
CA VAL A 400 4.42 -26.40 27.52
C VAL A 400 5.07 -27.76 27.77
N SER A 401 4.57 -28.82 27.15
CA SER A 401 5.05 -30.19 27.23
C SER A 401 5.36 -30.79 25.86
N ASP A 402 5.28 -30.00 24.79
CA ASP A 402 5.45 -30.45 23.42
C ASP A 402 6.91 -30.23 22.95
N ASN A 403 7.58 -31.30 22.53
CA ASN A 403 8.93 -31.21 21.95
C ASN A 403 8.94 -30.79 20.47
N CYS A 404 7.77 -30.58 19.86
CA CYS A 404 7.52 -30.03 18.54
C CYS A 404 6.27 -29.14 18.50
N GLN A 405 6.19 -28.12 19.36
CA GLN A 405 5.06 -27.18 19.51
C GLN A 405 4.27 -26.79 18.25
N PHE A 406 4.89 -26.69 17.07
CA PHE A 406 4.23 -26.28 15.82
C PHE A 406 4.08 -27.41 14.78
N VAL A 407 4.46 -28.66 15.11
CA VAL A 407 4.48 -29.80 14.19
C VAL A 407 3.93 -31.04 14.87
N SER A 408 2.67 -31.35 14.52
CA SER A 408 1.92 -32.46 15.12
C SER A 408 2.71 -33.76 15.19
N ASN A 409 2.97 -34.22 16.41
CA ASN A 409 3.80 -35.37 16.70
C ASN A 409 3.41 -36.17 17.96
N SER A 410 2.12 -36.22 18.34
CA SER A 410 1.46 -36.83 19.52
C SER A 410 2.12 -38.02 20.28
N SER A 411 2.99 -38.79 19.62
CA SER A 411 3.89 -39.76 20.25
C SER A 411 5.07 -39.16 21.03
N GLN A 412 5.44 -37.90 20.78
CA GLN A 412 6.56 -37.18 21.41
C GLN A 412 7.87 -38.00 21.36
N VAL A 413 8.17 -38.55 20.18
CA VAL A 413 9.44 -39.26 19.97
C VAL A 413 10.55 -38.22 19.91
N ASP A 414 11.66 -38.53 20.57
CA ASP A 414 12.90 -37.75 20.69
C ASP A 414 14.00 -38.82 20.82
N PHE A 415 14.59 -39.19 19.69
CA PHE A 415 15.46 -40.36 19.62
C PHE A 415 16.82 -40.11 20.29
N ASP A 416 17.42 -38.93 20.09
CA ASP A 416 18.73 -38.58 20.64
C ASP A 416 18.65 -38.01 22.07
N GLY A 417 17.46 -37.57 22.51
CA GLY A 417 17.17 -37.08 23.84
C GLY A 417 17.60 -35.63 24.07
N ASP A 418 17.72 -34.82 23.03
CA ASP A 418 18.13 -33.41 23.13
C ASP A 418 16.99 -32.46 23.54
N GLY A 419 15.75 -32.94 23.47
CA GLY A 419 14.52 -32.23 23.84
C GLY A 419 13.74 -31.63 22.67
N GLN A 420 14.25 -31.71 21.44
CA GLN A 420 13.50 -31.52 20.20
C GLN A 420 12.92 -32.87 19.77
N GLY A 421 11.69 -32.90 19.24
CA GLY A 421 11.10 -34.15 18.75
C GLY A 421 11.50 -34.47 17.32
N ASP A 422 11.59 -35.76 16.97
CA ASP A 422 11.95 -36.24 15.63
C ASP A 422 11.08 -35.63 14.50
N ALA A 423 9.85 -35.18 14.80
CA ALA A 423 8.98 -34.58 13.79
C ALA A 423 9.43 -33.19 13.32
N CYS A 424 10.21 -32.49 14.13
CA CYS A 424 10.67 -31.13 13.92
C CYS A 424 12.18 -30.95 14.17
N ASP A 425 12.88 -32.04 14.46
CA ASP A 425 14.32 -32.14 14.37
C ASP A 425 14.74 -32.35 12.90
N GLY A 426 15.95 -31.93 12.55
CA GLY A 426 16.55 -32.18 11.24
C GLY A 426 17.66 -33.22 11.27
N ASP A 427 18.00 -33.76 12.45
CA ASP A 427 19.02 -34.80 12.71
C ASP A 427 18.53 -35.69 13.87
N ASP A 428 17.51 -36.53 13.62
CA ASP A 428 16.75 -37.29 14.62
C ASP A 428 17.64 -38.07 15.62
N ASP A 429 18.80 -38.58 15.16
CA ASP A 429 19.69 -39.39 15.99
C ASP A 429 20.95 -38.67 16.52
N GLY A 430 21.08 -37.38 16.22
CA GLY A 430 22.10 -36.48 16.75
C GLY A 430 23.53 -36.90 16.36
N ASP A 431 23.70 -37.63 15.26
CA ASP A 431 25.01 -38.13 14.82
C ASP A 431 25.81 -37.13 13.97
N GLY A 432 25.17 -36.02 13.61
CA GLY A 432 25.75 -34.90 12.86
C GLY A 432 25.53 -34.95 11.36
N VAL A 433 24.60 -35.78 10.88
CA VAL A 433 24.19 -35.88 9.48
C VAL A 433 22.69 -35.67 9.37
N ASP A 434 22.26 -34.54 8.76
CA ASP A 434 20.83 -34.24 8.61
C ASP A 434 20.04 -35.43 8.01
N ASP A 435 18.78 -35.64 8.43
CA ASP A 435 17.96 -36.82 8.09
C ASP A 435 17.85 -37.07 6.58
N ASN A 436 17.86 -35.99 5.80
CA ASN A 436 17.78 -36.05 4.34
C ASN A 436 19.01 -36.70 3.69
N PHE A 437 20.12 -36.78 4.42
CA PHE A 437 21.39 -37.34 3.99
C PHE A 437 21.81 -38.57 4.81
N ASP A 438 21.13 -38.84 5.91
CA ASP A 438 21.40 -39.98 6.76
C ASP A 438 20.83 -41.29 6.17
N GLN A 439 21.68 -42.32 6.13
CA GLN A 439 21.32 -43.67 5.70
C GLN A 439 21.01 -44.60 6.88
N CYS A 440 21.21 -44.11 8.10
CA CYS A 440 21.21 -44.85 9.34
C CYS A 440 20.49 -44.11 10.50
N PRO A 441 19.22 -43.65 10.34
CA PRO A 441 18.47 -42.74 11.23
C PRO A 441 18.04 -43.37 12.54
N GLY A 442 19.00 -43.73 13.36
CA GLY A 442 18.81 -44.54 14.55
C GLY A 442 20.14 -45.07 15.07
N THR A 443 21.22 -44.40 14.73
CA THR A 443 22.54 -44.60 15.29
C THR A 443 22.51 -44.18 16.75
N ALA A 444 23.00 -45.07 17.63
CA ALA A 444 23.03 -44.75 19.05
C ALA A 444 23.91 -43.52 19.32
N ALA A 445 23.44 -42.62 20.18
CA ALA A 445 24.18 -41.43 20.57
C ALA A 445 25.62 -41.73 21.01
N ASN A 446 26.54 -40.82 20.67
CA ASN A 446 27.99 -40.90 20.95
C ASN A 446 28.73 -42.04 20.23
N VAL A 447 28.17 -42.64 19.18
CA VAL A 447 28.88 -43.58 18.32
C VAL A 447 29.60 -42.82 17.20
N ILE A 448 30.82 -43.25 16.83
CA ILE A 448 31.52 -42.68 15.68
C ILE A 448 30.85 -43.16 14.40
N VAL A 449 30.36 -42.20 13.60
CA VAL A 449 29.73 -42.42 12.30
C VAL A 449 30.64 -42.00 11.15
N ASP A 450 30.28 -42.42 9.94
CA ASP A 450 30.86 -41.89 8.71
C ASP A 450 30.04 -40.70 8.17
N PHE A 451 30.34 -40.24 6.96
CA PHE A 451 29.65 -39.09 6.35
C PHE A 451 28.21 -39.40 5.91
N THR A 452 27.73 -40.64 6.09
CA THR A 452 26.36 -41.06 5.78
C THR A 452 25.55 -41.38 7.04
N GLY A 453 26.03 -40.98 8.23
CA GLY A 453 25.40 -41.23 9.52
C GLY A 453 25.47 -42.68 9.99
N CYS A 454 26.29 -43.52 9.34
CA CYS A 454 26.34 -44.94 9.69
C CYS A 454 27.52 -45.27 10.60
N SER A 455 27.25 -45.89 11.75
CA SER A 455 28.30 -46.51 12.55
C SER A 455 28.97 -47.66 11.78
N CYS A 456 30.21 -47.98 12.16
CA CYS A 456 30.90 -49.16 11.62
C CYS A 456 30.05 -50.45 11.71
N ALA A 457 29.28 -50.61 12.79
CA ALA A 457 28.42 -51.76 12.98
C ALA A 457 27.30 -51.80 11.92
N GLN A 458 26.61 -50.67 11.68
CA GLN A 458 25.56 -50.57 10.67
C GLN A 458 26.14 -50.79 9.26
N LEU A 459 27.27 -50.15 8.92
CA LEU A 459 27.95 -50.33 7.63
C LEU A 459 28.31 -51.80 7.36
N VAL A 460 28.78 -52.53 8.39
CA VAL A 460 29.11 -53.96 8.28
C VAL A 460 27.86 -54.80 8.08
N ASP A 461 26.75 -54.45 8.72
CA ASP A 461 25.48 -55.17 8.54
C ASP A 461 24.89 -54.95 7.14
N MET A 462 25.02 -53.74 6.59
CA MET A 462 24.64 -53.41 5.21
C MET A 462 25.52 -54.13 4.18
N ALA A 463 26.85 -54.15 4.39
CA ALA A 463 27.81 -54.77 3.48
C ALA A 463 27.83 -56.31 3.56
N VAL A 464 27.57 -56.88 4.74
CA VAL A 464 27.67 -58.31 5.03
C VAL A 464 26.39 -58.80 5.74
N PRO A 465 25.23 -58.76 5.07
CA PRO A 465 23.96 -59.08 5.70
C PRO A 465 23.89 -60.53 6.18
N CYS A 466 23.30 -60.72 7.35
CA CYS A 466 23.00 -62.05 7.88
C CYS A 466 21.94 -62.74 7.02
N SER A 467 22.36 -63.67 6.18
CA SER A 467 21.46 -64.36 5.25
C SER A 467 21.78 -65.85 5.10
N ALA A 468 20.89 -66.59 4.45
CA ALA A 468 21.10 -67.99 4.09
C ALA A 468 22.07 -68.18 2.89
N ALA A 469 22.55 -67.10 2.28
CA ALA A 469 23.41 -67.15 1.08
C ALA A 469 24.85 -67.57 1.37
N TRP A 470 25.26 -67.61 2.65
CA TRP A 470 26.61 -67.95 3.06
C TRP A 470 26.86 -69.46 3.01
N ASN A 471 27.98 -69.86 2.39
CA ASN A 471 28.37 -71.27 2.23
C ASN A 471 28.66 -71.98 3.58
N SER A 472 29.17 -71.23 4.56
CA SER A 472 29.36 -71.68 5.93
C SER A 472 29.35 -70.50 6.92
N HIS A 473 29.12 -70.80 8.20
CA HIS A 473 29.21 -69.81 9.28
C HIS A 473 30.62 -69.19 9.39
N GLY A 474 31.67 -69.96 9.09
CA GLY A 474 33.05 -69.47 9.09
C GLY A 474 33.30 -68.45 7.97
N ASP A 475 32.70 -68.65 6.79
CA ASP A 475 32.81 -67.70 5.67
C ASP A 475 32.14 -66.37 6.03
N TYR A 476 30.96 -66.41 6.66
CA TYR A 476 30.26 -65.22 7.15
C TYR A 476 31.11 -64.43 8.16
N VAL A 477 31.62 -65.09 9.21
CA VAL A 477 32.45 -64.42 10.24
C VAL A 477 33.75 -63.87 9.64
N SER A 478 34.33 -64.56 8.64
CA SER A 478 35.52 -64.09 7.94
C SER A 478 35.26 -62.83 7.11
N GLU A 479 34.10 -62.70 6.45
CA GLU A 479 33.76 -61.49 5.69
C GLU A 479 33.40 -60.33 6.63
N VAL A 480 32.70 -60.59 7.73
CA VAL A 480 32.50 -59.60 8.81
C VAL A 480 33.85 -59.06 9.29
N ALA A 481 34.81 -59.93 9.60
CA ALA A 481 36.14 -59.52 10.05
C ALA A 481 36.94 -58.73 8.99
N LYS A 482 36.61 -58.87 7.69
CA LYS A 482 37.21 -58.04 6.63
C LYS A 482 36.55 -56.68 6.55
N ALA A 483 35.22 -56.61 6.61
CA ALA A 483 34.46 -55.36 6.55
C ALA A 483 34.82 -54.43 7.71
N VAL A 484 34.94 -54.98 8.94
CA VAL A 484 35.27 -54.21 10.16
C VAL A 484 36.68 -53.59 10.12
N ARG A 485 37.62 -54.14 9.34
CA ARG A 485 38.98 -53.58 9.21
C ARG A 485 39.02 -52.20 8.58
N ALA A 486 38.00 -51.85 7.79
CA ALA A 486 37.90 -50.54 7.16
C ALA A 486 37.48 -49.43 8.15
N CYS A 487 37.01 -49.79 9.35
CA CYS A 487 36.53 -48.85 10.34
C CYS A 487 37.64 -48.24 11.19
N LEU A 488 37.48 -46.97 11.53
CA LEU A 488 38.36 -46.20 12.41
C LEU A 488 38.04 -46.44 13.90
N LEU A 489 38.13 -47.70 14.34
CA LEU A 489 37.89 -48.13 15.72
C LEU A 489 39.14 -48.74 16.35
N THR A 490 39.16 -48.86 17.68
CA THR A 490 40.18 -49.63 18.41
C THR A 490 40.04 -51.14 18.11
N GLU A 491 41.11 -51.91 18.32
CA GLU A 491 41.06 -53.36 18.08
C GLU A 491 40.09 -54.09 19.02
N ASP A 492 39.86 -53.56 20.22
CA ASP A 492 38.89 -54.13 21.17
C ASP A 492 37.45 -53.91 20.68
N GLU A 493 37.10 -52.71 20.21
CA GLU A 493 35.79 -52.40 19.62
C GLU A 493 35.52 -53.23 18.36
N LYS A 494 36.52 -53.37 17.47
CA LYS A 494 36.43 -54.27 16.31
C LYS A 494 36.18 -55.71 16.74
N GLY A 495 36.88 -56.16 17.79
CA GLY A 495 36.73 -57.49 18.37
C GLY A 495 35.30 -57.73 18.89
N GLN A 496 34.69 -56.74 19.54
CA GLN A 496 33.31 -56.80 20.02
C GLN A 496 32.31 -56.95 18.86
N ILE A 497 32.42 -56.12 17.82
CA ILE A 497 31.55 -56.15 16.62
C ILE A 497 31.58 -57.53 15.94
N ILE A 498 32.78 -58.14 15.82
CA ILE A 498 32.96 -59.48 15.24
C ILE A 498 32.34 -60.55 16.17
N ALA A 499 32.59 -60.45 17.48
CA ALA A 499 32.12 -61.41 18.47
C ALA A 499 30.58 -61.45 18.54
N GLU A 500 29.92 -60.30 18.54
CA GLU A 500 28.45 -60.20 18.53
C GLU A 500 27.84 -60.82 17.27
N ARG A 501 28.40 -60.50 16.09
CA ARG A 501 27.91 -61.05 14.80
C ARG A 501 28.12 -62.54 14.69
N ALA A 502 29.21 -63.08 15.21
CA ALA A 502 29.43 -64.53 15.28
C ALA A 502 28.32 -65.26 16.05
N GLN A 503 27.59 -64.59 16.94
CA GLN A 503 26.47 -65.19 17.68
C GLN A 503 25.17 -65.26 16.85
N ARG A 504 25.01 -64.45 15.79
CA ARG A 504 23.76 -64.31 15.00
C ARG A 504 23.35 -65.54 14.17
N GLY A 505 24.10 -66.64 14.20
CA GLY A 505 23.69 -67.91 13.57
C GLY A 505 23.70 -67.95 12.03
N CYS A 506 24.16 -66.88 11.37
CA CYS A 506 24.20 -66.74 9.91
C CYS A 506 25.11 -67.80 9.26
N GLY A 507 24.75 -68.29 8.06
CA GLY A 507 25.52 -69.31 7.34
C GLY A 507 25.51 -70.71 7.98
N LYS A 508 24.69 -70.96 9.00
CA LYS A 508 24.45 -72.31 9.52
C LYS A 508 23.51 -73.05 8.57
N LYS A 509 23.99 -74.10 7.89
CA LYS A 509 23.10 -75.04 7.20
C LYS A 509 22.26 -75.77 8.24
N GLU A 510 20.94 -75.62 8.18
CA GLU A 510 20.07 -76.52 8.91
C GLU A 510 20.40 -77.96 8.49
N LYS A 511 20.78 -78.79 9.46
CA LYS A 511 20.79 -80.23 9.23
C LYS A 511 19.35 -80.63 8.99
N ILE A 512 18.95 -80.82 7.73
CA ILE A 512 17.76 -81.60 7.39
C ILE A 512 18.01 -82.98 8.00
N ARG A 513 17.45 -83.23 9.19
CA ARG A 513 17.36 -84.57 9.74
C ARG A 513 16.45 -85.32 8.78
N GLY A 514 17.07 -86.23 8.02
CA GLY A 514 16.38 -87.04 7.03
C GLY A 514 15.10 -87.63 7.60
N LEU A 515 14.02 -87.44 6.86
CA LEU A 515 12.81 -88.24 6.96
C LEU A 515 13.23 -89.71 6.83
N ALA A 516 13.17 -90.45 7.92
CA ALA A 516 13.05 -91.89 7.85
C ALA A 516 11.58 -92.20 7.50
N ALA A 517 11.36 -92.66 6.28
CA ALA A 517 10.21 -93.49 5.91
C ALA A 517 10.73 -94.93 5.70
N PRO A 518 9.89 -95.98 5.82
CA PRO A 518 8.44 -96.00 6.05
C PRO A 518 8.02 -96.40 7.47
#